data_AF-A0A7S3BEX0-F1
#
_entry.id   AF-A0A7S3BEX0-F1
#
_cell.length_a   1.000
_cell.length_b   1.000
_cell.length_c   1.000
_cell.angle_alpha   90.00
_cell.angle_beta   90.00
_cell.angle_gamma   90.00
#
_symmetry.space_group_name_H-M   'P 1'
#
loop_
_entity.id
_entity.type
_entity.pdbx_description
1 polymer ?
#
loop_
_entity_poly.entity_id
_entity_poly.type
_entity_poly.pdbx_seq_one_letter_code
_entity_poly.pdbx_strand_id
1 'polypeptide(L)'
;HYGVYDFKHIWGVDQDESNRRVHAFFESRHFVEIPAVDGALSTLQRVQGCCNLEVVTSRQHVIEDDTRQWLGAHFSGVFDDVHFGNHFAMNGTSRKKSEICDAIGAEVLIDDNLAYAADCAQAGMRVLLFDFRGEYPWSKPTQPLHSNVSVVHSWQEVEMALVKLSKAKAKALSLGAAPTGGEL
;
A
#
# COMPACT_ATOMS: atom_id res chain seq x y z
N HIS A 1 -4.49 23.50 4.89
CA HIS A 1 -4.04 22.71 3.72
C HIS A 1 -3.78 21.28 4.18
N TYR A 2 -4.55 20.29 3.70
CA TYR A 2 -4.45 18.87 4.10
C TYR A 2 -3.35 18.09 3.39
N GLY A 3 -2.25 18.77 3.00
CA GLY A 3 -1.19 18.21 2.14
C GLY A 3 -0.02 17.57 2.88
N VAL A 4 -0.05 17.51 4.22
CA VAL A 4 1.04 16.97 5.05
C VAL A 4 0.49 15.84 5.90
N TYR A 5 1.12 14.67 5.84
CA TYR A 5 0.79 13.50 6.67
C TYR A 5 1.33 13.67 8.11
N ASP A 6 0.98 14.78 8.75
CA ASP A 6 1.37 15.15 10.12
C ASP A 6 0.21 15.86 10.83
N PHE A 7 -0.49 15.10 11.68
CA PHE A 7 -1.70 15.57 12.35
C PHE A 7 -1.46 16.73 13.31
N LYS A 8 -0.27 16.82 13.93
CA LYS A 8 0.02 17.92 14.86
C LYS A 8 0.04 19.26 14.13
N HIS A 9 0.57 19.27 12.90
CA HIS A 9 0.59 20.47 12.06
C HIS A 9 -0.81 20.81 11.54
N ILE A 10 -1.59 19.80 11.13
CA ILE A 10 -2.96 20.01 10.66
C ILE A 10 -3.86 20.57 11.78
N TRP A 11 -3.76 20.03 12.99
CA TRP A 11 -4.59 20.43 14.12
C TRP A 11 -4.04 21.60 14.92
N GLY A 12 -2.81 22.05 14.63
CA GLY A 12 -2.16 23.14 15.35
C GLY A 12 -1.91 22.81 16.83
N VAL A 13 -1.55 21.56 17.13
CA VAL A 13 -1.30 21.06 18.50
C VAL A 13 0.12 20.51 18.62
N ASP A 14 0.54 20.23 19.85
CA ASP A 14 1.80 19.52 20.10
C ASP A 14 1.68 18.01 19.80
N GLN A 15 2.81 17.30 19.88
CA GLN A 15 2.87 15.87 19.58
C GLN A 15 2.02 15.04 20.55
N ASP A 16 1.99 15.42 21.83
CA ASP A 16 1.31 14.64 22.87
C ASP A 16 -0.21 14.72 22.72
N GLU A 17 -0.75 15.91 22.45
CA GLU A 17 -2.17 16.10 22.17
C GLU A 17 -2.56 15.46 20.82
N SER A 18 -1.70 15.53 19.81
CA SER A 18 -1.90 14.82 18.55
C SER A 18 -2.01 13.31 18.78
N ASN A 19 -1.10 12.72 19.56
CA ASN A 19 -1.13 11.32 19.92
C ASN A 19 -2.42 10.98 20.69
N ARG A 20 -2.77 11.79 21.70
CA ARG A 20 -3.99 11.60 22.50
C ARG A 20 -5.25 11.54 21.64
N ARG A 21 -5.37 12.43 20.64
CA ARG A 21 -6.51 12.46 19.71
C ARG A 21 -6.54 11.23 18.80
N VAL A 22 -5.39 10.79 18.30
CA VAL A 22 -5.29 9.58 17.46
C VAL A 22 -5.70 8.34 18.26
N HIS A 23 -5.22 8.20 19.50
CA HIS A 23 -5.61 7.08 20.37
C HIS A 23 -7.10 7.11 20.72
N ALA A 24 -7.66 8.29 21.02
CA ALA A 24 -9.10 8.44 21.23
C ALA A 24 -9.92 8.07 19.98
N PHE A 25 -9.39 8.30 18.78
CA PHE A 25 -10.04 7.86 17.54
C PHE A 25 -10.02 6.33 17.40
N PHE A 26 -8.93 5.65 17.76
CA PHE A 26 -8.86 4.18 17.73
C PHE A 26 -9.92 3.52 18.62
N GLU A 27 -10.28 4.15 19.75
CA GLU A 27 -11.32 3.67 20.66
C GLU A 27 -12.76 4.00 20.18
N SER A 28 -12.90 4.76 19.09
CA SER A 28 -14.21 5.22 18.61
C SER A 28 -14.87 4.23 17.66
N ARG A 29 -16.21 4.24 17.60
CA ARG A 29 -16.97 3.47 16.59
C ARG A 29 -16.59 3.84 15.17
N HIS A 30 -16.21 5.09 14.94
CA HIS A 30 -15.79 5.57 13.61
C HIS A 30 -14.55 4.87 13.08
N PHE A 31 -13.66 4.36 13.95
CA PHE A 31 -12.50 3.58 13.54
C PHE A 31 -12.87 2.15 13.18
N VAL A 32 -13.76 1.53 13.96
CA VAL A 32 -14.22 0.15 13.74
C VAL A 32 -15.09 0.05 12.47
N GLU A 33 -15.87 1.08 12.17
CA GLU A 33 -16.86 1.10 11.08
C GLU A 33 -16.33 1.77 9.79
N ILE A 34 -15.01 1.90 9.62
CA ILE A 34 -14.43 2.47 8.39
C ILE A 34 -14.86 1.62 7.19
N PRO A 35 -15.51 2.19 6.16
CA PRO A 35 -15.89 1.41 4.98
C PRO A 35 -14.66 1.08 4.13
N ALA A 36 -14.68 -0.09 3.49
CA ALA A 36 -13.73 -0.40 2.43
C ALA A 36 -13.92 0.58 1.25
N VAL A 37 -12.82 0.95 0.60
CA VAL A 37 -12.86 1.82 -0.58
C VAL A 37 -13.63 1.14 -1.71
N ASP A 38 -14.55 1.87 -2.35
CA ASP A 38 -15.37 1.37 -3.46
C ASP A 38 -14.51 0.69 -4.54
N GLY A 39 -14.88 -0.55 -4.88
CA GLY A 39 -14.21 -1.35 -5.92
C GLY A 39 -13.03 -2.17 -5.43
N ALA A 40 -12.47 -1.90 -4.24
CA ALA A 40 -11.27 -2.56 -3.71
C ALA A 40 -11.39 -4.09 -3.69
N LEU A 41 -12.40 -4.60 -2.96
CA LEU A 41 -12.59 -6.04 -2.79
C LEU A 41 -12.72 -6.76 -4.13
N SER A 42 -13.59 -6.24 -5.01
CA SER A 42 -13.85 -6.89 -6.30
C SER A 42 -12.61 -6.91 -7.20
N THR A 43 -11.80 -5.85 -7.20
CA THR A 43 -10.56 -5.79 -7.96
C THR A 43 -9.52 -6.74 -7.38
N LEU A 44 -9.31 -6.73 -6.06
CA LEU A 44 -8.34 -7.60 -5.41
C LEU A 44 -8.67 -9.07 -5.68
N GLN A 45 -9.94 -9.47 -5.56
CA GLN A 45 -10.41 -10.81 -5.92
C GLN A 45 -10.10 -11.20 -7.38
N ARG A 46 -10.22 -10.26 -8.33
CA ARG A 46 -9.90 -10.54 -9.74
C ARG A 46 -8.40 -10.72 -9.97
N VAL A 47 -7.56 -9.90 -9.33
CA VAL A 47 -6.10 -9.98 -9.53
C VAL A 47 -5.44 -11.11 -8.75
N GLN A 48 -6.11 -11.73 -7.76
CA GLN A 48 -5.63 -12.96 -7.12
C GLN A 48 -5.32 -14.09 -8.13
N GLY A 49 -5.97 -14.10 -9.30
CA GLY A 49 -5.67 -15.06 -10.36
C GLY A 49 -4.28 -14.89 -11.00
N CYS A 50 -3.58 -13.78 -10.75
CA CYS A 50 -2.27 -13.50 -11.33
C CYS A 50 -1.27 -12.83 -10.39
N CYS A 51 -1.64 -12.60 -9.13
CA CYS A 51 -0.84 -11.93 -8.10
C CYS A 51 -1.07 -12.61 -6.74
N ASN A 52 0.00 -12.72 -5.95
CA ASN A 52 -0.11 -12.94 -4.51
C ASN A 52 -0.30 -11.57 -3.85
N LEU A 53 -1.14 -11.51 -2.80
CA LEU A 53 -1.54 -10.24 -2.19
C LEU A 53 -1.18 -10.24 -0.71
N GLU A 54 -0.42 -9.24 -0.30
CA GLU A 54 0.08 -9.04 1.05
C GLU A 54 -0.33 -7.63 1.52
N VAL A 55 -0.70 -7.47 2.79
CA VAL A 55 -0.96 -6.14 3.35
C VAL A 55 0.31 -5.61 4.00
N VAL A 56 0.81 -4.46 3.54
CA VAL A 56 1.92 -3.75 4.20
C VAL A 56 1.41 -2.39 4.71
N THR A 57 1.33 -2.22 6.03
CA THR A 57 0.68 -1.06 6.67
C THR A 57 1.59 -0.35 7.65
N SER A 58 1.52 0.99 7.72
CA SER A 58 2.27 1.77 8.71
C SER A 58 1.57 1.86 10.07
N ARG A 59 0.41 1.19 10.22
CA ARG A 59 -0.37 1.16 11.47
C ARG A 59 0.45 0.69 12.66
N GLN A 60 0.12 1.21 13.84
CA GLN A 60 0.78 0.89 15.10
C GLN A 60 0.36 -0.49 15.61
N HIS A 61 1.25 -1.19 16.31
CA HIS A 61 0.92 -2.51 16.87
C HIS A 61 -0.26 -2.51 17.85
N VAL A 62 -0.53 -1.38 18.52
CA VAL A 62 -1.67 -1.25 19.45
C VAL A 62 -3.04 -1.45 18.77
N ILE A 63 -3.14 -1.29 17.45
CA ILE A 63 -4.37 -1.49 16.65
C ILE A 63 -4.25 -2.68 15.68
N GLU A 64 -3.33 -3.61 15.95
CA GLU A 64 -3.12 -4.78 15.09
C GLU A 64 -4.35 -5.68 15.05
N ASP A 65 -4.90 -6.04 16.22
CA ASP A 65 -6.08 -6.91 16.32
C ASP A 65 -7.30 -6.30 15.61
N ASP A 66 -7.56 -5.00 15.84
CA ASP A 66 -8.65 -4.27 15.17
C ASP A 66 -8.46 -4.26 13.65
N THR A 67 -7.22 -4.07 13.18
CA THR A 67 -6.90 -4.07 11.76
C THR A 67 -7.12 -5.45 11.15
N ARG A 68 -6.71 -6.52 11.83
CA ARG A 68 -6.94 -7.91 11.37
C ARG A 68 -8.42 -8.25 11.36
N GLN A 69 -9.19 -7.83 12.37
CA GLN A 69 -10.64 -8.02 12.40
C GLN A 69 -11.33 -7.30 11.24
N TRP A 70 -10.94 -6.06 10.99
CA TRP A 70 -11.46 -5.26 9.88
C TRP A 70 -11.15 -5.90 8.51
N LEU A 71 -9.92 -6.39 8.32
CA LEU A 71 -9.54 -7.13 7.12
C LEU A 71 -10.33 -8.43 6.97
N GLY A 72 -10.57 -9.16 8.06
CA GLY A 72 -11.42 -10.35 8.06
C GLY A 72 -12.87 -10.06 7.65
N ALA A 73 -13.43 -8.93 8.11
CA ALA A 73 -14.80 -8.54 7.77
C ALA A 73 -14.95 -8.08 6.31
N HIS A 74 -13.96 -7.37 5.76
CA HIS A 74 -14.06 -6.71 4.45
C HIS A 74 -13.33 -7.43 3.31
N PHE A 75 -12.29 -8.22 3.62
CA PHE A 75 -11.36 -8.82 2.66
C PHE A 75 -11.04 -10.28 2.99
N SER A 76 -12.01 -11.02 3.54
CA SER A 76 -11.86 -12.45 3.85
C SER A 76 -11.35 -13.25 2.65
N GLY A 77 -10.21 -13.94 2.82
CA GLY A 77 -9.60 -14.79 1.80
C GLY A 77 -8.86 -14.04 0.68
N VAL A 78 -8.60 -12.74 0.84
CA VAL A 78 -7.92 -11.92 -0.19
C VAL A 78 -6.41 -11.90 0.01
N PHE A 79 -5.93 -11.76 1.24
CA PHE A 79 -4.52 -11.55 1.55
C PHE A 79 -3.90 -12.78 2.21
N ASP A 80 -2.63 -13.04 1.88
CA ASP A 80 -1.84 -14.15 2.42
C ASP A 80 -1.33 -13.82 3.84
N ASP A 81 -0.83 -12.60 4.07
CA ASP A 81 -0.43 -12.11 5.38
C ASP A 81 -0.56 -10.57 5.52
N VAL A 82 -0.30 -10.06 6.73
CA VAL A 82 -0.37 -8.64 7.12
C VAL A 82 0.89 -8.25 7.90
N HIS A 83 1.62 -7.28 7.36
CA HIS A 83 2.90 -6.78 7.86
C HIS A 83 2.76 -5.35 8.38
N PHE A 84 3.14 -5.14 9.64
CA PHE A 84 3.04 -3.84 10.33
C PHE A 84 4.41 -3.15 10.39
N GLY A 85 4.47 -1.92 9.88
CA GLY A 85 5.64 -1.05 9.97
C GLY A 85 5.73 -0.25 11.26
N ASN A 86 4.63 -0.13 12.02
CA ASN A 86 4.59 0.52 13.34
C ASN A 86 5.10 1.98 13.34
N HIS A 87 4.74 2.76 12.31
CA HIS A 87 5.18 4.16 12.22
C HIS A 87 4.43 5.03 13.23
N PHE A 88 5.11 6.06 13.76
CA PHE A 88 4.57 7.00 14.76
C PHE A 88 4.09 6.37 16.07
N ALA A 89 4.49 5.12 16.37
CA ALA A 89 4.13 4.45 17.60
C ALA A 89 4.89 5.01 18.81
N MET A 90 4.26 4.96 19.98
CA MET A 90 4.91 5.34 21.25
C MET A 90 5.95 4.32 21.73
N ASN A 91 5.89 3.09 21.23
CA ASN A 91 6.77 1.98 21.57
C ASN A 91 7.03 1.05 20.36
N GLY A 92 8.06 0.22 20.47
CA GLY A 92 8.47 -0.71 19.41
C GLY A 92 9.35 -0.07 18.34
N THR A 93 9.86 -0.91 17.43
CA THR A 93 10.72 -0.46 16.32
C THR A 93 9.86 -0.18 15.10
N SER A 94 10.04 1.00 14.50
CA SER A 94 9.47 1.32 13.20
C SER A 94 10.28 0.65 12.09
N ARG A 95 9.61 0.03 11.13
CA ARG A 95 10.22 -0.59 9.94
C ARG A 95 9.71 0.06 8.67
N LYS A 96 10.61 0.38 7.75
CA LYS A 96 10.20 1.01 6.49
C LYS A 96 9.40 0.04 5.62
N LYS A 97 8.46 0.58 4.84
CA LYS A 97 7.72 -0.24 3.87
C LYS A 97 8.63 -0.87 2.83
N SER A 98 9.67 -0.17 2.37
CA SER A 98 10.67 -0.73 1.45
C SER A 98 11.34 -1.99 2.02
N GLU A 99 11.77 -1.95 3.28
CA GLU A 99 12.40 -3.10 3.97
C GLU A 99 11.44 -4.28 4.14
N ILE A 100 10.17 -4.01 4.44
CA ILE A 100 9.14 -5.05 4.55
C ILE A 100 8.88 -5.68 3.17
N CYS A 101 8.67 -4.84 2.15
CA CYS A 101 8.38 -5.29 0.78
C CYS A 101 9.52 -6.11 0.19
N ASP A 102 10.77 -5.70 0.43
CA ASP A 102 11.96 -6.46 0.01
C ASP A 102 12.02 -7.83 0.70
N ALA A 103 11.79 -7.89 2.02
CA ALA A 103 11.83 -9.14 2.78
C ALA A 103 10.79 -10.18 2.32
N ILE A 104 9.63 -9.74 1.81
CA ILE A 104 8.57 -10.63 1.30
C ILE A 104 8.64 -10.84 -0.22
N GLY A 105 9.62 -10.22 -0.90
CA GLY A 105 9.75 -10.31 -2.35
C GLY A 105 8.64 -9.61 -3.14
N ALA A 106 8.03 -8.57 -2.59
CA ALA A 106 6.98 -7.81 -3.26
C ALA A 106 7.53 -7.04 -4.47
N GLU A 107 6.81 -7.11 -5.59
CA GLU A 107 7.23 -6.47 -6.86
C GLU A 107 6.55 -5.12 -7.12
N VAL A 108 5.37 -4.92 -6.51
CA VAL A 108 4.51 -3.74 -6.69
C VAL A 108 3.93 -3.34 -5.35
N LEU A 109 4.01 -2.06 -5.01
CA LEU A 109 3.27 -1.45 -3.89
C LEU A 109 2.11 -0.62 -4.43
N ILE A 110 0.94 -0.73 -3.79
CA ILE A 110 -0.19 0.19 -3.95
C ILE A 110 -0.31 1.00 -2.66
N ASP A 111 -0.10 2.32 -2.74
CA ASP A 111 -0.08 3.19 -1.57
C ASP A 111 -0.48 4.62 -1.98
N ASP A 112 -1.15 5.35 -1.09
CA ASP A 112 -1.59 6.73 -1.34
C ASP A 112 -0.58 7.78 -0.83
N ASN A 113 0.43 7.36 -0.07
CA ASN A 113 1.40 8.25 0.56
C ASN A 113 2.64 8.47 -0.32
N LEU A 114 2.90 9.73 -0.66
CA LEU A 114 4.06 10.13 -1.49
C LEU A 114 5.41 9.73 -0.88
N ALA A 115 5.57 9.78 0.44
CA ALA A 115 6.83 9.43 1.09
C ALA A 115 7.10 7.93 1.01
N TYR A 116 6.08 7.09 1.24
CA TYR A 116 6.20 5.64 1.07
C TYR A 116 6.42 5.25 -0.39
N ALA A 117 5.72 5.92 -1.32
CA ALA A 117 5.92 5.71 -2.74
C ALA A 117 7.37 6.04 -3.17
N ALA A 118 7.92 7.15 -2.68
CA ALA A 118 9.31 7.53 -2.96
C ALA A 118 10.31 6.53 -2.37
N ASP A 119 10.16 6.17 -1.09
CA ASP A 119 11.04 5.21 -0.38
C ASP A 119 11.09 3.86 -1.11
N CYS A 120 9.93 3.32 -1.46
CA CYS A 120 9.81 2.05 -2.16
C CYS A 120 10.32 2.11 -3.61
N ALA A 121 10.05 3.21 -4.32
CA ALA A 121 10.53 3.38 -5.69
C ALA A 121 12.05 3.51 -5.77
N GLN A 122 12.68 4.17 -4.78
CA GLN A 122 14.13 4.27 -4.63
C GLN A 122 14.77 2.90 -4.35
N ALA A 123 14.06 2.00 -3.66
CA ALA A 123 14.47 0.61 -3.47
C ALA A 123 14.27 -0.26 -4.74
N GLY A 124 13.84 0.32 -5.86
CA GLY A 124 13.68 -0.39 -7.13
C GLY A 124 12.29 -1.02 -7.34
N MET A 125 11.38 -0.87 -6.39
CA MET A 125 10.02 -1.41 -6.51
C MET A 125 9.14 -0.55 -7.43
N ARG A 126 8.19 -1.16 -8.13
CA ARG A 126 7.14 -0.42 -8.84
C ARG A 126 6.10 0.06 -7.84
N VAL A 127 5.64 1.30 -7.97
CA VAL A 127 4.61 1.84 -7.09
C VAL A 127 3.44 2.38 -7.91
N LEU A 128 2.24 1.96 -7.53
CA LEU A 128 0.99 2.55 -7.96
C LEU A 128 0.55 3.55 -6.89
N LEU A 129 0.84 4.84 -7.12
CA LEU A 129 0.42 5.91 -6.21
C LEU A 129 -1.10 6.10 -6.34
N PHE A 130 -1.83 5.67 -5.32
CA PHE A 130 -3.28 5.59 -5.35
C PHE A 130 -3.91 6.91 -4.89
N ASP A 131 -4.49 7.64 -5.85
CA ASP A 131 -5.15 8.93 -5.65
C ASP A 131 -6.62 8.79 -6.03
N PHE A 132 -7.42 8.19 -5.15
CA PHE A 132 -8.77 7.76 -5.48
C PHE A 132 -9.62 8.90 -6.02
N ARG A 133 -10.15 8.74 -7.24
CA ARG A 133 -10.91 9.75 -7.99
C ARG A 133 -10.20 11.09 -8.18
N GLY A 134 -8.89 11.15 -7.93
CA GLY A 134 -8.14 12.41 -7.89
C GLY A 134 -8.47 13.27 -6.68
N GLU A 135 -9.03 12.71 -5.61
CA GLU A 135 -9.55 13.47 -4.47
C GLU A 135 -8.59 13.52 -3.28
N TYR A 136 -7.51 12.73 -3.25
CA TYR A 136 -6.61 12.66 -2.09
C TYR A 136 -5.64 13.84 -2.08
N PRO A 137 -5.77 14.82 -1.17
CA PRO A 137 -4.93 16.01 -1.18
C PRO A 137 -3.47 15.70 -0.80
N TRP A 138 -3.24 14.62 -0.05
CA TRP A 138 -1.92 14.16 0.38
C TRP A 138 -1.17 13.33 -0.69
N SER A 139 -1.85 12.94 -1.77
CA SER A 139 -1.26 12.17 -2.87
C SER A 139 -0.79 13.06 -4.03
N LYS A 140 -0.82 14.39 -3.87
CA LYS A 140 -0.47 15.35 -4.94
C LYS A 140 1.03 15.63 -4.98
N PRO A 141 1.76 15.17 -6.02
CA PRO A 141 3.19 15.41 -6.10
C PRO A 141 3.47 16.90 -6.30
N THR A 142 4.36 17.45 -5.47
CA THR A 142 4.90 18.81 -5.63
C THR A 142 6.21 18.84 -6.40
N GLN A 143 6.78 17.66 -6.70
CA GLN A 143 8.02 17.43 -7.42
C GLN A 143 7.83 16.29 -8.42
N PRO A 144 8.68 16.19 -9.46
CA PRO A 144 8.64 15.05 -10.37
C PRO A 144 8.73 13.71 -9.63
N LEU A 145 7.85 12.78 -9.97
CA LEU A 145 7.85 11.44 -9.41
C LEU A 145 9.01 10.60 -9.96
N HIS A 146 9.46 9.64 -9.17
CA HIS A 146 10.41 8.63 -9.62
C HIS A 146 9.81 7.81 -10.78
N SER A 147 10.65 7.35 -11.72
CA SER A 147 10.19 6.65 -12.94
C SER A 147 9.44 5.33 -12.66
N ASN A 148 9.65 4.73 -11.49
CA ASN A 148 8.92 3.55 -11.04
C ASN A 148 7.55 3.85 -10.40
N VAL A 149 7.17 5.12 -10.24
CA VAL A 149 5.89 5.52 -9.65
C VAL A 149 4.91 5.89 -10.76
N SER A 150 3.73 5.29 -10.76
CA SER A 150 2.62 5.64 -11.65
C SER A 150 1.41 6.03 -10.81
N VAL A 151 0.79 7.17 -11.09
CA VAL A 151 -0.45 7.59 -10.42
C VAL A 151 -1.62 6.81 -10.99
N VAL A 152 -2.48 6.30 -10.11
CA VAL A 152 -3.74 5.62 -10.45
C VAL A 152 -4.89 6.20 -9.65
N HIS A 153 -6.05 6.36 -10.28
CA HIS A 153 -7.21 7.04 -9.68
C HIS A 153 -8.39 6.12 -9.36
N SER A 154 -8.26 4.83 -9.64
CA SER A 154 -9.30 3.85 -9.35
C SER A 154 -8.71 2.45 -9.20
N TRP A 155 -9.47 1.57 -8.55
CA TRP A 155 -9.14 0.14 -8.51
C TRP A 155 -9.17 -0.52 -9.90
N GLN A 156 -9.92 0.03 -10.86
CA GLN A 156 -9.87 -0.44 -12.24
C GLN A 156 -8.51 -0.14 -12.89
N GLU A 157 -7.92 1.03 -12.62
CA GLU A 157 -6.57 1.36 -13.10
C GLU A 157 -5.49 0.49 -12.44
N VAL A 158 -5.64 0.19 -11.15
CA VAL A 158 -4.81 -0.79 -10.44
C VAL A 158 -4.86 -2.16 -11.13
N GLU A 159 -6.06 -2.67 -11.40
CA GLU A 159 -6.25 -3.95 -12.09
C GLU A 159 -5.56 -3.98 -13.46
N MET A 160 -5.79 -2.95 -14.28
CA MET A 160 -5.16 -2.84 -15.61
C MET A 160 -3.63 -2.84 -15.52
N ALA A 161 -3.06 -2.11 -14.56
CA ALA A 161 -1.62 -2.05 -14.34
C ALA A 161 -1.06 -3.43 -13.96
N LEU A 162 -1.67 -4.11 -12.99
CA LEU A 162 -1.24 -5.43 -12.53
C LEU A 162 -1.36 -6.50 -13.63
N VAL A 163 -2.50 -6.53 -14.36
CA VAL A 163 -2.69 -7.48 -15.47
C VAL A 163 -1.66 -7.24 -16.58
N LYS A 164 -1.35 -5.98 -16.91
CA LYS A 164 -0.32 -5.64 -17.89
C LYS A 164 1.05 -6.13 -17.45
N LEU A 165 1.42 -5.92 -16.18
CA LEU A 165 2.68 -6.39 -15.62
C LEU A 165 2.77 -7.91 -15.62
N SER A 166 1.71 -8.60 -15.20
CA SER A 166 1.65 -10.06 -15.20
C SER A 166 1.82 -10.65 -16.61
N LYS A 167 1.13 -10.09 -17.62
CA LYS A 167 1.31 -10.50 -19.02
C LYS A 167 2.72 -10.25 -19.54
N ALA A 168 3.32 -9.11 -19.21
CA ALA A 168 4.69 -8.79 -19.60
C ALA A 168 5.70 -9.77 -18.97
N LYS A 169 5.51 -10.11 -17.69
CA LYS A 169 6.32 -11.09 -16.96
C LYS A 169 6.19 -12.49 -17.56
N ALA A 170 4.97 -12.95 -17.84
CA ALA A 170 4.71 -14.23 -18.49
C ALA A 170 5.38 -14.32 -19.87
N LYS A 171 5.31 -13.24 -20.67
CA LYS A 171 5.98 -13.17 -21.98
C LYS A 171 7.51 -13.17 -21.86
N ALA A 172 8.07 -12.47 -20.88
CA ALA A 172 9.52 -12.46 -20.66
C ALA A 172 10.03 -13.85 -20.25
N LEU A 173 9.27 -14.56 -19.40
CA LEU A 173 9.58 -15.93 -19.01
C LEU A 173 9.51 -16.90 -20.19
N SER A 174 8.51 -16.79 -21.06
CA SER A 174 8.39 -17.67 -22.23
C SER A 174 9.49 -17.43 -23.27
N LEU A 175 9.97 -16.19 -23.43
CA LEU A 175 11.08 -15.85 -24.33
C LEU A 175 12.45 -16.25 -23.75
N GLY A 176 12.63 -16.17 -22.43
CA GLY A 176 13.85 -16.59 -21.74
C GLY A 176 14.02 -18.11 -21.62
N ALA A 177 12.96 -18.88 -21.87
CA ALA A 177 12.93 -20.34 -21.79
C ALA A 177 13.19 -21.03 -23.15
N ALA A 178 13.53 -20.31 -24.22
CA ALA A 178 13.87 -20.93 -25.50
C ALA A 178 15.13 -21.82 -25.33
N PRO A 179 15.07 -23.12 -25.70
CA PRO A 179 16.20 -24.02 -25.49
C PRO A 179 17.37 -23.62 -26.39
N THR A 180 18.55 -23.47 -25.79
CA THR A 180 19.83 -23.56 -26.49
C THR A 180 20.02 -25.02 -26.95
N GLY A 181 19.27 -25.46 -27.95
CA GLY A 181 19.66 -26.59 -28.80
C GLY A 181 20.35 -25.99 -30.01
N GLY A 182 21.68 -26.03 -30.17
CA GLY A 182 22.51 -27.21 -30.00
C GLY A 182 22.49 -27.99 -31.32
N GLU A 183 23.00 -27.37 -32.38
CA GLU A 183 23.44 -28.09 -33.58
C GLU A 183 24.59 -29.00 -33.18
N LEU A 184 24.45 -30.30 -33.45
CA LEU A 184 25.43 -31.15 -34.15
C LEU A 184 24.71 -32.41 -34.68
#